data_AF-A0A8B5WFI1-F1
#
_entry.id   AF-A0A8B5WFI1-F1
#
_cell.length_a   1.000
_cell.length_b   1.000
_cell.length_c   1.000
_cell.angle_alpha   90.00
_cell.angle_beta   90.00
_cell.angle_gamma   90.00
#
_symmetry.space_group_name_H-M   'P 1'
#
loop_
_entity.id
_entity.type
_entity.pdbx_description
1 polymer ?
#
loop_
_entity_poly.entity_id
_entity_poly.type
_entity_poly.pdbx_seq_one_letter_code
_entity_poly.pdbx_strand_id
1 'polypeptide(L)'
;MSIKTVNALSHYTDWTIGHVHAGALGWVAMISIGALYCLFPRLFGVEKMYSTRLIEWHFWTSTIGTVLYIVAMWIAGVMQGLMWRTFNEDGTLRYTFSEVLQFTYPYYGLRLLGGMIFTAGMFIMLYNVYKTWQMAGRSTAEVRIVEPAHA
;
A
#
# COMPACT_ATOMS: atom_id res chain seq x y z
N MET A 1 0.65 1.60 18.17
CA MET A 1 -0.26 2.59 18.79
C MET A 1 -1.01 2.02 20.00
N SER A 2 -0.43 1.07 20.73
CA SER A 2 -1.13 0.32 21.79
C SER A 2 -0.70 0.72 23.21
N ILE A 3 0.30 1.61 23.32
CA ILE A 3 0.69 2.26 24.58
C ILE A 3 -0.32 3.37 24.85
N LYS A 4 -0.91 3.42 26.06
CA LYS A 4 -2.02 4.35 26.39
C LYS A 4 -1.73 5.81 26.04
N THR A 5 -0.54 6.31 26.36
CA THR A 5 -0.14 7.70 26.07
C THR A 5 -0.04 8.00 24.58
N VAL A 6 0.43 7.03 23.78
CA VAL A 6 0.46 7.14 22.32
C VAL A 6 -0.96 7.04 21.75
N ASN A 7 -1.76 6.09 22.26
CA ASN A 7 -3.13 5.88 21.82
C ASN A 7 -4.01 7.10 22.09
N ALA A 8 -3.79 7.78 23.22
CA ALA A 8 -4.47 9.03 23.53
C ALA A 8 -4.30 10.08 22.41
N LEU A 9 -3.18 10.06 21.66
CA LEU A 9 -2.92 10.93 20.50
C LEU A 9 -3.37 10.35 19.17
N SER A 10 -3.21 9.04 18.96
CA SER A 10 -3.48 8.42 17.66
C SER A 10 -4.94 7.97 17.46
N HIS A 11 -5.71 7.83 18.55
CA HIS A 11 -7.08 7.35 18.47
C HIS A 11 -7.98 8.43 17.85
N TYR A 12 -8.86 8.00 16.93
CA TYR A 12 -9.74 8.86 16.13
C TYR A 12 -9.04 9.83 15.19
N THR A 13 -7.73 9.72 15.00
CA THR A 13 -6.98 10.51 14.02
C THR A 13 -6.59 9.68 12.80
N ASP A 14 -6.23 10.37 11.72
CA ASP A 14 -5.72 9.77 10.49
C ASP A 14 -4.42 8.98 10.68
N TRP A 15 -3.77 9.07 11.84
CA TRP A 15 -2.61 8.23 12.15
C TRP A 15 -2.99 6.74 12.12
N THR A 16 -4.21 6.40 12.58
CA THR A 16 -4.69 5.02 12.51
C THR A 16 -4.81 4.55 11.06
N ILE A 17 -5.31 5.41 10.17
CA ILE A 17 -5.44 5.12 8.74
C ILE A 17 -4.05 4.98 8.09
N GLY A 18 -3.09 5.83 8.46
CA GLY A 18 -1.69 5.72 8.03
C GLY A 18 -1.04 4.41 8.46
N HIS A 19 -1.28 3.96 9.71
CA HIS A 19 -0.79 2.67 10.20
C HIS A 19 -1.40 1.50 9.42
N VAL A 20 -2.71 1.51 9.19
CA VAL A 20 -3.40 0.48 8.41
C VAL A 20 -2.83 0.39 7.01
N HIS A 21 -2.65 1.50 6.31
CA HIS A 21 -2.14 1.49 4.94
C HIS A 21 -0.64 1.19 4.86
N ALA A 22 0.14 1.52 5.89
CA ALA A 22 1.52 1.04 5.98
C ALA A 22 1.58 -0.50 5.99
N GLY A 23 0.70 -1.15 6.76
CA GLY A 23 0.58 -2.61 6.75
C GLY A 23 -0.09 -3.16 5.49
N ALA A 24 -1.20 -2.59 5.04
CA ALA A 24 -1.98 -3.10 3.92
C ALA A 24 -1.23 -2.93 2.59
N LEU A 25 -0.73 -1.72 2.29
CA LEU A 25 -0.03 -1.44 1.04
C LEU A 25 1.46 -1.83 1.15
N GLY A 26 2.14 -1.39 2.21
CA GLY A 26 3.58 -1.58 2.34
C GLY A 26 4.01 -3.01 2.68
N TRP A 27 3.14 -3.79 3.33
CA TRP A 27 3.42 -5.19 3.67
C TRP A 27 2.57 -6.17 2.87
N VAL A 28 1.26 -6.24 3.13
CA VAL A 28 0.37 -7.28 2.56
C VAL A 28 0.37 -7.23 1.03
N ALA A 29 0.13 -6.06 0.45
CA ALA A 29 0.09 -5.93 -1.01
C ALA A 29 1.47 -6.24 -1.62
N MET A 30 2.56 -5.68 -1.10
CA MET A 30 3.92 -5.90 -1.64
C MET A 30 4.32 -7.38 -1.63
N ILE A 31 4.11 -8.09 -0.51
CA ILE A 31 4.47 -9.51 -0.44
C ILE A 31 3.60 -10.37 -1.36
N SER A 32 2.30 -10.09 -1.43
CA SER A 32 1.37 -10.79 -2.33
C SER A 32 1.73 -10.54 -3.79
N ILE A 33 2.03 -9.30 -4.18
CA ILE A 33 2.45 -8.94 -5.54
C ILE A 33 3.75 -9.66 -5.91
N GLY A 34 4.75 -9.67 -5.02
CA GLY A 34 6.02 -10.37 -5.24
C GLY A 34 5.83 -11.88 -5.40
N ALA A 35 5.00 -12.49 -4.54
CA ALA A 35 4.65 -13.90 -4.64
C ALA A 35 3.94 -14.23 -5.97
N LEU A 36 3.01 -13.37 -6.40
CA LEU A 36 2.31 -13.51 -7.67
C LEU A 36 3.25 -13.41 -8.87
N TYR A 37 4.20 -12.46 -8.87
CA TYR A 37 5.20 -12.37 -9.94
C TYR A 37 6.11 -13.60 -10.03
N CYS A 38 6.35 -14.29 -8.92
CA CYS A 38 7.08 -15.55 -8.91
C CYS A 38 6.21 -16.74 -9.39
N LEU A 39 4.92 -16.72 -9.03
CA LEU A 39 3.97 -17.80 -9.30
C LEU A 39 3.47 -17.82 -10.74
N PHE A 40 3.11 -16.66 -11.31
CA PHE A 40 2.46 -16.58 -12.62
C PHE A 40 3.25 -17.25 -13.76
N PRO A 41 4.57 -17.04 -13.91
CA PRO A 41 5.33 -17.73 -14.96
C PRO A 41 5.25 -19.25 -14.84
N ARG A 42 5.37 -19.78 -13.61
CA ARG A 42 5.29 -21.22 -13.34
C ARG A 42 3.90 -21.77 -13.64
N LEU A 43 2.85 -21.04 -13.27
CA LEU A 43 1.48 -21.44 -13.53
C LEU A 43 1.16 -21.45 -15.04
N PHE A 44 1.75 -20.52 -15.78
CA PHE A 44 1.56 -20.40 -17.23
C PHE A 44 2.56 -21.25 -18.05
N GLY A 45 3.48 -21.97 -17.40
CA GLY A 45 4.49 -22.79 -18.09
C GLY A 45 5.52 -21.98 -18.89
N VAL A 46 5.78 -20.74 -18.48
CA VAL A 46 6.79 -19.86 -19.10
C VAL A 46 7.93 -19.59 -18.13
N GLU A 47 9.14 -19.40 -18.65
CA GLU A 47 10.36 -19.26 -17.81
C GLU A 47 10.37 -17.99 -16.95
N LYS A 48 9.74 -16.91 -17.42
CA LYS A 48 9.74 -15.60 -16.75
C LYS A 48 8.53 -14.76 -17.13
N MET A 49 8.27 -13.73 -16.33
CA MET A 49 7.32 -12.67 -16.67
C MET A 49 7.72 -11.96 -17.97
N TYR A 50 6.72 -11.44 -18.68
CA TYR A 50 6.90 -10.74 -19.97
C TYR A 50 7.96 -9.62 -19.90
N SER A 51 7.94 -8.81 -18.85
CA SER A 51 8.94 -7.75 -18.66
C SER A 51 9.30 -7.57 -17.19
N THR A 52 10.59 -7.70 -16.88
CA THR A 52 11.15 -7.37 -15.55
C THR A 52 11.17 -5.86 -15.31
N ARG A 53 11.35 -5.06 -16.36
CA ARG A 53 11.30 -3.59 -16.28
C ARG A 53 9.91 -3.08 -15.86
N LEU A 54 8.84 -3.75 -16.27
CA LEU A 54 7.49 -3.42 -15.79
C LEU A 54 7.29 -3.78 -14.31
N ILE A 55 7.98 -4.80 -13.80
CA ILE A 55 7.98 -5.14 -12.37
C ILE A 55 8.69 -4.02 -11.58
N GLU A 56 9.82 -3.52 -12.08
CA GLU A 56 10.53 -2.38 -11.47
C GLU A 56 9.67 -1.11 -11.45
N TRP A 57 8.99 -0.80 -12.56
CA TRP A 57 8.05 0.33 -12.61
C TRP A 57 6.88 0.16 -11.64
N HIS A 58 6.32 -1.05 -11.55
CA HIS A 58 5.29 -1.35 -10.57
C HIS A 58 5.84 -1.19 -9.13
N PHE A 59 7.04 -1.67 -8.85
CA PHE A 59 7.67 -1.50 -7.54
C PHE A 59 7.80 -0.03 -7.16
N TRP A 60 8.31 0.82 -8.06
CA TRP A 60 8.50 2.24 -7.76
C TRP A 60 7.18 3.01 -7.62
N THR A 61 6.20 2.75 -8.48
CA THR A 61 4.87 3.37 -8.37
C THR A 61 4.19 2.97 -7.07
N SER A 62 4.18 1.68 -6.72
CA SER A 62 3.62 1.18 -5.46
C SER A 62 4.36 1.71 -4.23
N THR A 63 5.69 1.81 -4.28
CA THR A 63 6.50 2.35 -3.18
C THR A 63 6.24 3.84 -2.98
N ILE A 64 6.30 4.65 -4.04
CA ILE A 64 6.06 6.09 -3.98
C ILE A 64 4.63 6.37 -3.52
N GLY A 65 3.64 5.66 -4.09
CA GLY A 65 2.24 5.79 -3.69
C GLY A 65 2.02 5.46 -2.21
N THR A 66 2.64 4.38 -1.72
CA THR A 66 2.57 3.98 -0.31
C THR A 66 3.22 5.00 0.62
N VAL A 67 4.44 5.45 0.32
CA VAL A 67 5.16 6.43 1.15
C VAL A 67 4.39 7.75 1.19
N LEU A 68 3.89 8.23 0.05
CA LEU A 68 3.10 9.47 -0.01
C LEU A 68 1.83 9.36 0.84
N TYR A 69 1.14 8.21 0.78
CA TYR A 69 -0.04 7.94 1.60
C TYR A 69 0.30 7.98 3.10
N ILE A 70 1.34 7.26 3.52
CA ILE A 70 1.75 7.17 4.93
C ILE A 70 2.13 8.54 5.48
N VAL A 71 2.96 9.29 4.75
CA VAL A 71 3.42 10.62 5.18
C VAL A 71 2.25 11.58 5.33
N ALA A 72 1.31 11.60 4.37
CA ALA A 72 0.13 12.45 4.45
C ALA A 72 -0.71 12.14 5.70
N MET A 73 -0.94 10.86 6.00
CA MET A 73 -1.74 10.43 7.14
C MET A 73 -1.05 10.58 8.49
N TRP A 74 0.28 10.47 8.53
CA TRP A 74 1.04 10.79 9.74
C TRP A 74 0.96 12.27 10.08
N ILE A 75 1.19 13.15 9.11
CA ILE A 75 1.12 14.60 9.35
C ILE A 75 -0.30 14.98 9.76
N ALA A 76 -1.33 14.53 9.01
CA ALA A 76 -2.73 14.76 9.36
C ALA A 76 -3.07 14.24 10.76
N GLY A 77 -2.68 13.00 11.08
CA GLY A 77 -3.04 12.34 12.33
C GLY A 77 -2.39 12.96 13.57
N VAL A 78 -1.10 13.30 13.48
CA VAL A 78 -0.39 14.00 14.57
C VAL A 78 -0.97 15.39 14.76
N MET A 79 -1.21 16.13 13.68
CA MET A 79 -1.80 17.46 13.73
C MET A 79 -3.20 17.43 14.36
N GLN A 80 -4.10 16.55 13.91
CA GLN A 80 -5.44 16.39 14.50
C GLN A 80 -5.36 16.12 16.01
N GLY A 81 -4.53 15.15 16.39
CA GLY A 81 -4.37 14.77 17.78
C GLY A 81 -3.85 15.91 18.65
N LEU A 82 -2.90 16.71 18.16
CA LEU A 82 -2.36 17.87 18.86
C LEU A 82 -3.37 19.02 18.93
N MET A 83 -4.05 19.34 17.83
CA MET A 83 -5.00 20.45 17.78
C MET A 83 -6.22 20.19 18.69
N TRP A 84 -6.75 18.96 18.71
CA TRP A 84 -7.89 18.60 19.57
C TRP A 84 -7.57 18.62 21.08
N ARG A 85 -6.30 18.63 21.48
CA ARG A 85 -5.87 18.71 22.89
C ARG A 85 -5.19 20.03 23.24
N THR A 86 -5.16 21.00 22.32
CA THR A 86 -4.50 22.26 22.60
C THR A 86 -5.45 23.17 23.38
N PHE A 87 -5.03 23.57 24.57
CA PHE A 87 -5.73 24.54 25.41
C PHE A 87 -4.99 25.89 25.37
N ASN A 88 -5.76 26.98 25.45
CA ASN A 88 -5.23 28.31 25.70
C ASN A 88 -4.81 28.46 27.17
N GLU A 89 -4.13 29.55 27.51
CA GLU A 89 -3.70 29.83 28.90
C GLU A 89 -4.88 29.96 29.89
N ASP A 90 -6.07 30.31 29.37
CA ASP A 90 -7.32 30.41 30.14
C ASP A 90 -8.06 29.05 30.29
N GLY A 91 -7.50 27.96 29.76
CA GLY A 91 -8.08 26.62 29.81
C GLY A 91 -9.16 26.34 28.77
N THR A 92 -9.47 27.30 27.88
CA THR A 92 -10.40 27.07 26.76
C THR A 92 -9.73 26.25 25.64
N LEU A 93 -10.52 25.53 24.85
CA LEU A 93 -10.01 24.83 23.66
C LEU A 93 -9.57 25.84 22.60
N ARG A 94 -8.34 25.71 22.11
CA ARG A 94 -7.76 26.65 21.14
C ARG A 94 -8.37 26.52 19.73
N TYR A 95 -8.73 25.31 19.33
CA TYR A 95 -9.21 25.02 17.98
C TYR A 95 -10.59 24.38 18.01
N THR A 96 -11.48 24.86 17.16
CA THR A 96 -12.75 24.22 16.87
C THR A 96 -12.54 22.99 15.99
N PHE A 97 -13.49 22.05 16.04
CA PHE A 97 -13.42 20.85 15.19
C PHE A 97 -13.39 21.19 13.69
N SER A 98 -14.17 22.19 13.27
CA SER A 98 -14.21 22.66 11.87
C SER A 98 -12.88 23.22 11.38
N GLU A 99 -12.13 23.91 12.24
CA GLU A 99 -10.80 24.42 11.87
C GLU A 99 -9.81 23.28 11.66
N VAL A 100 -9.78 22.30 12.58
CA VAL A 100 -8.92 21.11 12.43
C VAL A 100 -9.23 20.37 11.13
N LEU A 101 -10.51 20.28 10.75
CA LEU A 101 -10.92 19.69 9.49
C LEU A 101 -10.38 20.48 8.29
N GLN A 102 -10.46 21.80 8.30
CA GLN A 102 -9.91 22.66 7.24
C GLN A 102 -8.39 22.47 7.07
N PHE A 103 -7.65 22.40 8.18
CA PHE A 103 -6.20 22.10 8.11
C PHE A 103 -5.91 20.69 7.58
N THR A 104 -6.83 19.75 7.76
CA THR A 104 -6.63 18.36 7.31
C THR A 104 -6.85 18.18 5.79
N TYR A 105 -7.70 19.01 5.16
CA TYR A 105 -8.12 18.86 3.76
C TYR A 105 -6.99 18.61 2.74
N PRO A 106 -5.86 19.36 2.77
CA PRO A 106 -4.77 19.16 1.82
C PRO A 106 -4.19 17.72 1.87
N TYR A 107 -4.15 17.11 3.05
CA TYR A 107 -3.62 15.77 3.24
C TYR A 107 -4.55 14.69 2.66
N TYR A 108 -5.86 14.94 2.59
CA TYR A 108 -6.77 14.06 1.86
C TYR A 108 -6.51 14.07 0.35
N GLY A 109 -6.11 15.23 -0.20
CA GLY A 109 -5.65 15.33 -1.58
C GLY A 109 -4.38 14.51 -1.83
N LEU A 110 -3.36 14.64 -0.95
CA LEU A 110 -2.13 13.85 -1.04
C LEU A 110 -2.41 12.34 -0.88
N ARG A 111 -3.30 11.97 0.04
CA ARG A 111 -3.73 10.58 0.23
C ARG A 111 -4.33 10.00 -1.05
N LEU A 112 -5.25 10.73 -1.67
CA LEU A 112 -5.87 10.32 -2.92
C LEU A 112 -4.82 10.16 -4.02
N LEU A 113 -3.90 11.12 -4.14
CA LEU A 113 -2.80 11.06 -5.10
C LEU A 113 -1.92 9.82 -4.88
N GLY A 114 -1.51 9.54 -3.64
CA GLY A 114 -0.74 8.35 -3.30
C GLY A 114 -1.47 7.05 -3.65
N GLY A 115 -2.77 6.98 -3.34
CA GLY A 115 -3.62 5.85 -3.70
C GLY A 115 -3.79 5.67 -5.21
N MET A 116 -3.89 6.75 -5.97
CA MET A 116 -3.97 6.72 -7.43
C MET A 116 -2.65 6.24 -8.05
N ILE A 117 -1.50 6.68 -7.54
CA ILE A 117 -0.19 6.21 -8.01
C ILE A 117 -0.02 4.71 -7.75
N PHE A 118 -0.41 4.23 -6.56
CA PHE A 118 -0.40 2.79 -6.25
C PHE A 118 -1.33 2.02 -7.20
N THR A 119 -2.55 2.52 -7.41
CA THR A 119 -3.53 1.89 -8.32
C THR A 119 -3.02 1.86 -9.76
N ALA A 120 -2.32 2.90 -10.22
CA ALA A 120 -1.65 2.91 -11.52
C ALA A 120 -0.62 1.78 -11.63
N GLY A 121 0.14 1.52 -10.56
CA GLY A 121 1.03 0.36 -10.45
C GLY A 121 0.30 -0.98 -10.65
N MET A 122 -0.90 -1.13 -10.09
CA MET A 122 -1.72 -2.33 -10.28
C MET A 122 -2.16 -2.53 -11.73
N PHE A 123 -2.42 -1.46 -12.48
CA PHE A 123 -2.68 -1.57 -13.92
C PHE A 123 -1.43 -2.00 -14.71
N ILE A 124 -0.24 -1.55 -14.31
CA ILE A 124 1.04 -2.03 -14.88
C ILE A 124 1.20 -3.54 -14.62
N MET A 125 0.88 -4.00 -13.40
CA MET A 125 0.87 -5.43 -13.07
C MET A 125 -0.10 -6.21 -13.95
N LEU A 126 -1.35 -5.75 -14.04
CA LEU A 126 -2.39 -6.41 -14.84
C LEU A 126 -1.94 -6.57 -16.29
N TYR A 127 -1.37 -5.52 -16.88
CA TYR A 127 -0.85 -5.56 -18.23
C TYR A 127 0.31 -6.57 -18.36
N ASN A 128 1.28 -6.56 -17.44
CA ASN A 128 2.43 -7.48 -17.47
C ASN A 128 1.99 -8.94 -17.33
N VAL A 129 1.04 -9.23 -16.43
CA VAL A 129 0.45 -10.57 -16.25
C VAL A 129 -0.31 -10.99 -17.50
N TYR A 130 -1.13 -10.12 -18.08
CA TYR A 130 -1.86 -10.40 -19.31
C TYR A 130 -0.92 -10.73 -20.47
N LYS A 131 0.16 -9.96 -20.66
CA LYS A 131 1.18 -10.25 -21.67
C LYS A 131 1.91 -11.55 -21.41
N THR A 132 2.17 -11.89 -20.13
CA THR A 132 2.80 -13.16 -19.75
C THR A 132 1.88 -14.34 -20.06
N TRP A 133 0.58 -14.21 -19.79
CA TRP A 133 -0.40 -15.22 -20.18
C TRP A 133 -0.48 -15.41 -21.70
N GLN A 134 -0.40 -14.33 -22.49
CA GLN A 134 -0.33 -14.44 -23.95
C GLN A 134 0.95 -15.12 -24.46
N MET A 135 2.07 -15.03 -23.72
CA MET A 135 3.31 -15.75 -24.07
C MET A 135 3.21 -17.25 -23.85
N ALA A 136 2.31 -17.69 -22.98
CA ALA A 136 1.96 -19.09 -22.85
C ALA A 136 1.18 -19.51 -24.10
N GLY A 137 1.89 -19.74 -25.21
CA GLY A 137 1.40 -20.57 -26.29
C GLY A 137 0.95 -21.90 -25.69
N ARG A 138 -0.10 -22.52 -26.23
CA ARG A 138 -0.86 -23.71 -25.74
C ARG A 138 0.01 -24.86 -25.20
N SER A 139 0.75 -24.62 -24.14
CA SER A 139 1.76 -25.50 -23.59
C SER A 139 1.08 -26.19 -22.45
N THR A 140 0.55 -27.37 -22.75
CA THR A 140 0.36 -28.45 -21.79
C THR A 140 1.74 -28.83 -21.28
N ALA A 141 2.36 -27.97 -20.46
CA ALA A 141 3.59 -28.32 -19.78
C ALA A 141 3.24 -29.48 -18.85
N GLU A 142 3.69 -30.68 -19.21
CA GLU A 142 3.58 -31.85 -18.34
C GLU A 142 4.20 -31.49 -16.99
N VAL A 143 3.35 -31.51 -15.95
CA VAL A 143 3.83 -31.40 -14.59
C VAL A 143 4.73 -32.61 -14.36
N ARG A 144 6.05 -32.38 -14.26
CA ARG A 144 7.01 -33.45 -13.97
C ARG A 144 6.65 -34.07 -12.62
N ILE A 145 5.98 -35.22 -12.66
CA ILE A 145 5.73 -36.03 -11.46
C ILE A 145 7.09 -36.55 -11.04
N VAL A 146 7.59 -36.09 -9.90
CA VAL A 146 8.81 -36.63 -9.31
C VAL A 146 8.46 -38.04 -8.87
N GLU A 147 9.07 -39.06 -9.48
CA GLU A 147 8.86 -40.45 -9.06
C GLU A 147 9.26 -40.61 -7.59
N PRO A 148 8.46 -41.34 -6.78
CA PRO A 148 8.79 -41.56 -5.38
C PRO A 148 10.14 -42.27 -5.29
N ALA A 149 11.00 -41.80 -4.38
CA ALA A 149 12.39 -42.24 -4.28
C ALA A 149 12.58 -43.73 -3.94
N HIS A 150 11.51 -44.45 -3.60
CA HIS A 150 11.56 -45.85 -3.19
C HIS A 150 10.35 -46.63 -3.74
N ALA A 151 10.64 -47.68 -4.51
CA ALA A 151 9.80 -48.85 -4.73
C ALA A 151 10.52 -50.06 -4.13
#